data_AF-A0AA87MMQ1-F1
#
_entry.id   AF-A0AA87MMQ1-F1
#
_cell.length_a   1.000
_cell.length_b   1.000
_cell.length_c   1.000
_cell.angle_alpha   90.00
_cell.angle_beta   90.00
_cell.angle_gamma   90.00
#
_symmetry.space_group_name_H-M   'P 1'
#
loop_
_entity.id
_entity.type
_entity.pdbx_description
1 polymer ?
#
loop_
_entity_poly.entity_id
_entity_poly.type
_entity_poly.pdbx_seq_one_letter_code
_entity_poly.pdbx_strand_id
1 'polypeptide(L)'
;MKSKYQLKLHSALGIISILLLSCKIFLSPILFLPQSLFLILGKIGIFFGLSAFISGCGLGNYLFVQNSKYTEIHIILLLAGLILQIPSVSENHSNFYVGIVAMLGYPLLIIGWIYGRKIRRKK
;
A
#
# COMPACT_ATOMS: atom_id res chain seq x y z
N MET A 1 9.97 -20.26 -14.06
CA MET A 1 9.11 -20.38 -12.84
C MET A 1 9.26 -19.23 -11.84
N LYS A 2 10.46 -18.72 -11.54
CA LYS A 2 10.71 -17.68 -10.50
C LYS A 2 9.88 -16.38 -10.62
N SER A 3 9.71 -15.82 -11.81
CA SER A 3 9.01 -14.53 -11.99
C SER A 3 7.50 -14.57 -11.66
N LYS A 4 6.83 -15.70 -11.91
CA LYS A 4 5.39 -15.87 -11.60
C LYS A 4 5.13 -15.91 -10.09
N TYR A 5 6.03 -16.54 -9.33
CA TYR A 5 5.95 -16.58 -7.86
C TYR A 5 6.29 -15.22 -7.24
N GLN A 6 7.28 -14.51 -7.77
CA GLN A 6 7.61 -13.15 -7.32
C GLN A 6 6.46 -12.17 -7.53
N LEU A 7 5.78 -12.19 -8.68
CA LEU A 7 4.59 -11.36 -8.92
C LEU A 7 3.42 -11.71 -7.99
N LYS A 8 3.25 -13.00 -7.67
CA LYS A 8 2.25 -13.43 -6.67
C LYS A 8 2.60 -12.91 -5.29
N LEU A 9 3.87 -13.00 -4.89
CA LEU A 9 4.37 -12.52 -3.61
C LEU A 9 4.19 -11.00 -3.49
N HIS A 10 4.65 -10.22 -4.48
CA HIS A 10 4.44 -8.77 -4.54
C HIS A 10 2.95 -8.40 -4.37
N SER A 11 2.08 -9.06 -5.12
CA SER A 11 0.64 -8.82 -5.04
C SER A 11 0.07 -9.20 -3.67
N ALA A 12 0.53 -10.29 -3.05
CA ALA A 12 0.07 -10.71 -1.73
C ALA A 12 0.50 -9.72 -0.65
N LEU A 13 1.78 -9.32 -0.65
CA LEU A 13 2.30 -8.30 0.28
C LEU A 13 1.55 -6.97 0.14
N GLY A 14 1.28 -6.53 -1.09
CA GLY A 14 0.54 -5.29 -1.34
C GLY A 14 -0.91 -5.36 -0.85
N ILE A 15 -1.61 -6.47 -1.08
CA ILE A 15 -2.98 -6.66 -0.59
C ILE A 15 -3.02 -6.69 0.94
N ILE A 16 -2.11 -7.46 1.57
CA ILE A 16 -2.00 -7.53 3.03
C ILE A 16 -1.72 -6.14 3.62
N SER A 17 -0.81 -5.38 3.01
CA SER A 17 -0.51 -4.00 3.40
C SER A 17 -1.76 -3.12 3.39
N ILE A 18 -2.49 -3.10 2.27
CA ILE A 18 -3.70 -2.27 2.12
C ILE A 18 -4.77 -2.67 3.15
N LEU A 19 -5.00 -3.97 3.35
CA LEU A 19 -5.98 -4.48 4.34
C LEU A 19 -5.64 -4.05 5.77
N LEU A 20 -4.37 -4.17 6.17
CA LEU A 20 -3.92 -3.78 7.50
C LEU A 20 -4.04 -2.27 7.72
N LEU A 21 -3.71 -1.46 6.70
CA LEU A 21 -3.87 -0.01 6.74
C LEU A 21 -5.36 0.40 6.80
N SER A 22 -6.26 -0.35 6.16
CA SER A 22 -7.70 -0.08 6.23
C SER A 22 -8.30 -0.35 7.60
N CYS A 23 -7.75 -1.29 8.37
CA CYS A 23 -8.26 -1.60 9.70
C CYS A 23 -8.37 -0.34 10.59
N LYS A 24 -7.38 0.54 10.53
CA LYS A 24 -7.42 1.77 11.32
C LYS A 24 -8.51 2.74 10.83
N ILE A 25 -8.74 2.86 9.53
CA ILE A 25 -9.69 3.84 8.98
C ILE A 25 -11.13 3.33 9.11
N PHE A 26 -11.37 2.06 8.78
CA PHE A 26 -12.72 1.51 8.68
C PHE A 26 -13.17 0.71 9.91
N LEU A 27 -12.26 -0.02 10.59
CA LEU A 27 -12.65 -0.81 11.77
C LEU A 27 -12.55 -0.03 13.08
N SER A 28 -11.62 0.92 13.22
CA SER A 28 -11.47 1.74 14.43
C SER A 28 -12.75 2.45 14.88
N PRO A 29 -13.59 3.04 13.99
CA PRO A 29 -14.85 3.67 14.43
C PRO A 29 -15.97 2.65 14.74
N ILE A 30 -15.84 1.39 14.33
CA ILE A 30 -16.89 0.37 14.45
C ILE A 30 -16.65 -0.54 15.66
N LEU A 31 -15.39 -0.89 15.93
CA LEU A 31 -15.03 -1.77 17.04
C LEU A 31 -14.44 -0.96 18.20
N PHE A 32 -14.95 -1.22 19.41
CA PHE A 32 -14.38 -0.74 20.68
C PHE A 32 -13.08 -1.51 21.05
N LEU A 33 -12.14 -1.58 20.12
CA LEU A 33 -10.81 -2.17 20.30
C LEU A 33 -9.80 -1.10 20.74
N PRO A 34 -8.70 -1.49 21.40
CA PRO A 34 -7.66 -0.55 21.81
C PRO A 34 -7.03 0.15 20.61
N GLN A 35 -6.85 1.47 20.69
CA GLN A 35 -6.18 2.27 19.65
C GLN A 35 -4.76 1.75 19.34
N SER A 36 -4.06 1.25 20.36
CA SER A 36 -2.73 0.66 20.23
C SER A 36 -2.68 -0.52 19.26
N LEU A 37 -3.75 -1.33 19.21
CA LEU A 37 -3.85 -2.48 18.31
C LEU A 37 -3.94 -2.01 16.84
N PHE A 38 -4.73 -0.98 16.55
CA PHE A 38 -4.82 -0.40 15.21
C PHE A 38 -3.52 0.28 14.76
N LEU A 39 -2.77 0.88 15.69
CA LEU A 39 -1.46 1.44 15.39
C LEU A 39 -0.43 0.33 15.07
N ILE A 40 -0.43 -0.76 15.82
CA ILE A 40 0.43 -1.92 15.55
C ILE A 40 0.11 -2.51 14.17
N LEU A 41 -1.17 -2.75 13.87
CA LEU A 41 -1.62 -3.22 12.56
C LEU A 41 -1.19 -2.27 11.44
N GLY A 42 -1.33 -0.95 11.64
CA GLY A 42 -0.86 0.05 10.70
C GLY A 42 0.64 -0.03 10.44
N LYS A 43 1.47 -0.20 11.48
CA LYS A 43 2.94 -0.33 11.36
C LYS A 43 3.31 -1.57 10.57
N ILE A 44 2.66 -2.70 10.87
CA ILE A 44 2.82 -3.95 10.14
C ILE A 44 2.38 -3.77 8.67
N GLY A 45 1.29 -3.05 8.43
CA GLY A 45 0.80 -2.69 7.10
C GLY A 45 1.82 -1.89 6.29
N ILE A 46 2.46 -0.87 6.88
CA ILE A 46 3.55 -0.10 6.25
C ILE A 46 4.72 -1.02 5.90
N PHE A 47 5.13 -1.90 6.82
CA PHE A 47 6.23 -2.84 6.58
C PHE A 47 5.95 -3.77 5.39
N PHE A 48 4.73 -4.32 5.30
CA PHE A 48 4.31 -5.12 4.15
C PHE A 48 4.26 -4.30 2.86
N GLY A 49 3.85 -3.04 2.95
CA GLY A 49 3.81 -2.11 1.81
C GLY A 49 5.20 -1.82 1.25
N LEU A 50 6.17 -1.57 2.12
CA LEU A 50 7.57 -1.41 1.75
C LEU A 50 8.14 -2.70 1.15
N SER A 51 7.83 -3.85 1.74
CA SER A 51 8.22 -5.16 1.22
C SER A 51 7.61 -5.45 -0.16
N ALA A 52 6.35 -5.03 -0.37
CA ALA A 52 5.70 -5.10 -1.67
C ALA A 52 6.41 -4.20 -2.68
N PHE A 53 6.75 -2.98 -2.28
CA PHE A 53 7.51 -2.05 -3.12
C PHE A 53 8.86 -2.66 -3.53
N ILE A 54 9.65 -3.20 -2.59
CA ILE A 54 10.95 -3.83 -2.89
C ILE A 54 10.77 -5.08 -3.78
N SER A 55 9.78 -5.93 -3.50
CA SER A 55 9.56 -7.16 -4.29
C SER A 55 9.02 -6.89 -5.71
N GLY A 56 8.35 -5.76 -5.93
CA GLY A 56 7.84 -5.35 -7.25
C GLY A 56 8.78 -4.44 -8.04
N CYS A 57 9.46 -3.52 -7.35
CA CYS A 57 10.31 -2.47 -7.90
C CYS A 57 11.80 -2.85 -7.88
N GLY A 58 12.24 -3.66 -6.90
CA GLY A 58 13.63 -4.12 -6.74
C GLY A 58 14.09 -5.19 -7.74
N LEU A 59 13.21 -5.61 -8.65
CA LEU A 59 13.59 -6.37 -9.84
C LEU A 59 13.64 -5.41 -11.03
N GLY A 60 14.79 -4.79 -11.24
CA GLY A 60 15.16 -4.03 -12.45
C GLY A 60 15.11 -4.82 -13.77
N ASN A 61 14.31 -5.90 -13.84
CA ASN A 61 14.17 -6.83 -14.96
C ASN A 61 12.73 -7.01 -15.46
N TYR A 62 11.73 -6.32 -14.91
CA TYR A 62 10.36 -6.41 -15.45
C TYR A 62 10.18 -5.49 -16.66
N LEU A 63 10.37 -6.00 -17.88
CA LEU A 63 9.64 -5.62 -19.11
C LEU A 63 9.22 -4.14 -19.17
N PHE A 64 10.16 -3.24 -18.87
CA PHE A 64 9.89 -1.82 -18.63
C PHE A 64 9.60 -1.07 -19.93
N VAL A 65 9.81 -1.71 -21.09
CA VAL A 65 9.78 -1.05 -22.39
C VAL A 65 8.35 -0.92 -22.96
N GLN A 66 7.41 -1.80 -22.60
CA GLN A 66 6.07 -1.81 -23.24
C GLN A 66 4.95 -1.08 -22.46
N ASN A 67 5.12 -0.80 -21.17
CA ASN A 67 4.08 -0.13 -20.35
C ASN A 67 4.67 0.83 -19.29
N SER A 68 5.87 1.39 -19.51
CA SER A 68 6.60 2.26 -18.55
C SER A 68 5.70 3.29 -17.87
N LYS A 69 4.89 4.02 -18.64
CA LYS A 69 3.98 5.05 -18.13
C LYS A 69 3.01 4.52 -17.05
N TYR A 70 2.42 3.34 -17.25
CA TYR A 70 1.49 2.78 -16.27
C TYR A 70 2.21 2.25 -15.03
N THR A 71 3.43 1.74 -15.20
CA THR A 71 4.30 1.27 -14.12
C THR A 71 4.78 2.43 -13.25
N GLU A 72 5.21 3.54 -13.86
CA GLU A 72 5.59 4.77 -13.15
C GLU A 72 4.42 5.32 -12.35
N ILE A 73 3.24 5.43 -12.96
CA ILE A 73 2.02 5.87 -12.25
C ILE A 73 1.69 4.94 -11.08
N HIS A 74 1.75 3.62 -11.29
CA HIS A 74 1.54 2.64 -10.20
C HIS A 74 2.52 2.85 -9.04
N ILE A 75 3.82 3.01 -9.34
CA ILE A 75 4.87 3.22 -8.36
C ILE A 75 4.66 4.51 -7.58
N ILE A 76 4.48 5.63 -8.29
CA ILE A 76 4.33 6.95 -7.66
C ILE A 76 3.10 6.97 -6.77
N LEU A 77 1.96 6.48 -7.26
CA LEU A 77 0.72 6.47 -6.49
C LEU A 77 0.80 5.56 -5.27
N LEU A 78 1.39 4.37 -5.39
CA LEU A 78 1.55 3.48 -4.23
C LEU A 78 2.51 4.05 -3.19
N LEU A 79 3.64 4.62 -3.62
CA LEU A 79 4.63 5.19 -2.71
C LEU A 79 4.07 6.43 -2.00
N ALA A 80 3.45 7.35 -2.76
CA ALA A 80 2.80 8.52 -2.19
C ALA A 80 1.68 8.13 -1.22
N GLY A 81 0.84 7.16 -1.62
CA GLY A 81 -0.19 6.61 -0.76
C GLY A 81 0.37 6.04 0.54
N LEU A 82 1.48 5.30 0.49
CA LEU A 82 2.15 4.75 1.68
C LEU A 82 2.70 5.83 2.59
N ILE A 83 3.38 6.83 2.03
CA ILE A 83 3.98 7.95 2.78
C ILE A 83 2.90 8.70 3.56
N LEU A 84 1.74 8.95 2.94
CA LEU A 84 0.62 9.64 3.57
C LEU A 84 -0.01 8.84 4.72
N GLN A 85 0.22 7.52 4.82
CA GLN A 85 -0.20 6.74 5.99
C GLN A 85 0.74 6.86 7.19
N ILE A 86 2.01 7.24 6.98
CA ILE A 86 3.05 7.25 8.03
C ILE A 86 2.65 8.12 9.23
N PRO A 87 2.21 9.39 9.05
CA PRO A 87 1.86 10.24 10.20
C PRO A 87 0.76 9.61 11.06
N SER A 88 -0.24 9.00 10.42
CA SER A 88 -1.35 8.35 11.11
C SER A 88 -0.90 7.15 11.92
N VAL A 89 0.08 6.41 11.44
CA VAL A 89 0.58 5.23 12.15
C VAL A 89 1.62 5.57 13.22
N SER A 90 2.25 6.75 13.12
CA SER A 90 3.28 7.23 14.05
C SER A 90 2.69 7.89 15.30
N GLU A 91 1.60 8.64 15.17
CA GLU A 91 0.99 9.35 16.30
C GLU A 91 0.12 8.44 17.17
N ASN A 92 0.39 8.44 18.49
CA ASN A 92 -0.39 7.68 19.47
C ASN A 92 -1.70 8.38 19.87
N HIS A 93 -1.90 9.64 19.48
CA HIS A 93 -3.10 10.42 19.76
C HIS A 93 -3.89 10.67 18.47
N SER A 94 -5.20 10.86 18.59
CA SER A 94 -6.07 11.17 17.47
C SER A 94 -5.89 12.64 17.06
N ASN A 95 -5.10 12.87 16.00
CA ASN A 95 -4.99 14.17 15.35
C ASN A 95 -5.87 14.21 14.09
N PHE A 96 -6.80 15.16 14.05
CA PHE A 96 -7.76 15.33 12.96
C PHE A 96 -7.07 15.51 11.60
N TYR A 97 -6.02 16.34 11.53
CA TYR A 97 -5.29 16.60 10.28
C TYR A 97 -4.60 15.36 9.75
N VAL A 98 -4.03 14.56 10.65
CA VAL A 98 -3.36 13.31 10.31
C VAL A 98 -4.36 12.26 9.81
N GLY A 99 -5.58 12.24 10.37
CA GLY A 99 -6.68 11.43 9.85
C GLY A 99 -7.04 11.79 8.41
N ILE A 100 -7.13 13.08 8.09
CA ILE A 100 -7.40 13.55 6.71
C ILE A 100 -6.28 13.14 5.75
N VAL A 101 -5.03 13.31 6.14
CA VAL A 101 -3.86 12.95 5.31
C VAL A 101 -3.88 11.44 5.00
N ALA A 102 -4.14 10.59 5.99
CA ALA A 102 -4.29 9.15 5.79
C ALA A 102 -5.51 8.81 4.91
N MET A 103 -6.62 9.53 5.06
CA MET A 103 -7.81 9.35 4.22
C MET A 103 -7.52 9.69 2.75
N LEU A 104 -6.71 10.72 2.49
CA LEU A 104 -6.24 11.06 1.13
C LEU A 104 -5.26 10.02 0.57
N GLY A 105 -4.38 9.47 1.42
CA GLY A 105 -3.47 8.40 1.02
C GLY A 105 -4.18 7.13 0.52
N TYR A 106 -5.40 6.88 0.99
CA TYR A 106 -6.13 5.65 0.69
C TYR A 106 -6.61 5.56 -0.78
N PRO A 107 -7.26 6.59 -1.37
CA PRO A 107 -7.49 6.68 -2.81
C PRO A 107 -6.23 6.50 -3.65
N LEU A 108 -5.10 7.08 -3.25
CA LEU A 108 -3.83 6.92 -3.95
C LEU A 108 -3.39 5.45 -4.00
N LEU A 109 -3.49 4.72 -2.89
CA LEU A 109 -3.20 3.29 -2.84
C LEU A 109 -4.14 2.49 -3.75
N ILE A 110 -5.44 2.80 -3.76
CA ILE A 110 -6.43 2.12 -4.60
C ILE A 110 -6.15 2.36 -6.09
N ILE A 111 -5.95 3.62 -6.49
CA ILE A 111 -5.69 3.98 -7.89
C ILE A 111 -4.36 3.36 -8.35
N GLY A 112 -3.31 3.43 -7.53
CA GLY A 112 -2.05 2.76 -7.78
C GLY A 112 -2.24 1.26 -8.00
N TRP A 113 -3.00 0.58 -7.15
CA TRP A 113 -3.30 -0.84 -7.29
C TRP A 113 -4.06 -1.17 -8.58
N ILE A 114 -5.05 -0.37 -8.97
CA ILE A 114 -5.79 -0.51 -10.24
C ILE A 114 -4.85 -0.44 -11.44
N TYR A 115 -3.92 0.52 -11.44
CA TYR A 115 -2.89 0.61 -12.49
C TYR A 115 -2.00 -0.63 -12.53
N GLY A 116 -1.61 -1.16 -11.37
CA GLY A 116 -0.89 -2.43 -11.25
C GLY A 116 -1.62 -3.61 -11.92
N ARG A 117 -2.95 -3.68 -11.78
CA ARG A 117 -3.78 -4.71 -12.44
C ARG A 117 -3.83 -4.54 -13.95
N LYS A 118 -3.85 -3.30 -14.46
CA LYS A 118 -3.83 -3.03 -15.91
C LYS A 118 -2.53 -3.49 -16.56
N ILE A 119 -1.39 -3.28 -15.90
CA ILE A 119 -0.07 -3.76 -16.37
C ILE A 119 -0.08 -5.28 -16.56
N ARG A 120 -0.69 -6.01 -15.61
CA ARG A 120 -0.73 -7.48 -15.62
C ARG A 120 -1.68 -8.08 -16.68
N ARG A 121 -2.70 -7.34 -17.12
CA ARG A 121 -3.66 -7.78 -18.15
C ARG A 121 -3.17 -7.56 -19.59
N LYS A 122 -2.22 -6.64 -19.79
CA LYS A 122 -1.63 -6.33 -21.10
C LYS A 122 -0.38 -7.15 -21.42
N LYS A 123 -0.13 -8.20 -20.63
CA LYS A 123 1.02 -9.10 -20.71
C LYS A 123 0.51 -10.50 -21.03
#